data_AF-A0A6T7ZFE0-F1
#
_entry.id   AF-A0A6T7ZFE0-F1
#
_cell.length_a   1.000
_cell.length_b   1.000
_cell.length_c   1.000
_cell.angle_alpha   90.00
_cell.angle_beta   90.00
_cell.angle_gamma   90.00
#
_symmetry.space_group_name_H-M   'P 1'
#
loop_
_entity.id
_entity.type
_entity.pdbx_description
1 polymer ?
#
loop_
_entity_poly.entity_id
_entity_poly.type
_entity_poly.pdbx_seq_one_letter_code
_entity_poly.pdbx_strand_id
1 'polypeptide(L)'
;MSTPEIKLRNRVRAGDVGGVKGMLKAGEVDYTAPGETLRGFTPLHLACWGSLKPENDKDIVEALLITAQKAGAAQEQALRDAADFIDGLKPVDLAKERRDTLSQRNPQAKEEDLMEEKRRFDKVIEYLEKGLPAT
;
A
#
# COMPACT_ATOMS: atom_id res chain seq x y z
N MET A 1 8.53 9.40 21.57
CA MET A 1 7.31 10.02 20.98
C MET A 1 7.06 9.35 19.64
N SER A 2 5.81 9.10 19.25
CA SER A 2 5.50 8.49 17.93
C SER A 2 5.66 9.55 16.83
N THR A 3 6.58 9.30 15.88
CA THR A 3 6.83 10.19 14.73
C THR A 3 5.64 10.19 13.76
N PRO A 4 5.48 11.23 12.91
CA PRO A 4 4.45 11.26 11.88
C PRO A 4 4.46 10.00 10.98
N GLU A 5 5.62 9.45 10.65
CA GLU A 5 5.78 8.27 9.79
C GLU A 5 5.26 7.01 10.49
N ILE A 6 5.52 6.86 11.79
CA ILE A 6 4.97 5.76 12.60
C ILE A 6 3.44 5.86 12.63
N LYS A 7 2.90 7.06 12.83
CA LYS A 7 1.45 7.29 12.84
C LYS A 7 0.83 6.95 11.48
N LEU A 8 1.43 7.38 10.37
CA LEU A 8 0.96 7.06 9.02
C LEU A 8 0.92 5.54 8.80
N ARG A 9 2.01 4.83 9.09
CA ARG A 9 2.06 3.36 8.96
C ARG A 9 1.00 2.67 9.82
N ASN A 10 0.71 3.18 11.02
CA ASN A 10 -0.35 2.64 11.86
C ASN A 10 -1.75 2.90 11.29
N ARG A 11 -1.99 4.05 10.66
CA ARG A 11 -3.26 4.30 9.93
C ARG A 11 -3.41 3.40 8.72
N VAL A 12 -2.32 3.14 7.99
CA VAL A 12 -2.32 2.17 6.89
C VAL A 12 -2.67 0.77 7.40
N ARG A 13 -2.00 0.28 8.45
CA ARG A 13 -2.32 -1.04 9.06
C ARG A 13 -3.77 -1.13 9.55
N ALA A 14 -4.32 -0.04 10.06
CA ALA A 14 -5.71 0.02 10.53
C ALA A 14 -6.74 0.12 9.39
N GLY A 15 -6.30 0.35 8.14
CA GLY A 15 -7.21 0.60 7.01
C GLY A 15 -7.95 1.93 7.13
N ASP A 16 -7.36 2.95 7.76
CA ASP A 16 -7.96 4.27 7.96
C ASP A 16 -7.66 5.22 6.79
N VAL A 17 -8.48 5.14 5.74
CA VAL A 17 -8.36 5.97 4.52
C VAL A 17 -8.38 7.46 4.85
N GLY A 18 -9.29 7.90 5.73
CA GLY A 18 -9.46 9.31 6.08
C GLY A 18 -8.23 9.85 6.81
N GLY A 19 -7.71 9.08 7.77
CA GLY A 19 -6.47 9.41 8.47
C GLY A 19 -5.26 9.48 7.54
N VAL A 20 -5.09 8.50 6.65
CA VAL A 20 -4.00 8.49 5.67
C VAL A 20 -4.08 9.72 4.77
N LYS A 21 -5.23 9.98 4.12
CA LYS A 21 -5.42 11.14 3.24
C LYS A 21 -5.20 12.47 3.99
N GLY A 22 -5.67 12.57 5.23
CA GLY A 22 -5.47 13.74 6.07
C GLY A 22 -3.99 14.04 6.34
N MET A 23 -3.21 13.00 6.68
CA MET A 23 -1.77 13.15 6.94
C MET A 23 -0.98 13.47 5.66
N LEU A 24 -1.28 12.82 4.54
CA LEU A 24 -0.66 13.11 3.26
C LEU A 24 -0.93 14.55 2.81
N LYS A 25 -2.16 15.05 3.01
CA LYS A 25 -2.55 16.42 2.69
C LYS A 25 -1.87 17.46 3.58
N ALA A 26 -1.60 17.14 4.84
CA ALA A 26 -0.86 18.04 5.74
C ALA A 26 0.59 18.25 5.27
N GLY A 27 1.16 17.30 4.53
CA GLY A 27 2.51 17.41 3.96
C GLY A 27 3.64 17.26 4.97
N GLU A 28 3.33 16.90 6.22
CA GLU A 28 4.29 16.79 7.33
C GLU A 28 4.87 15.37 7.49
N VAL A 29 4.56 14.45 6.58
CA VAL A 29 4.96 13.05 6.70
C VAL A 29 5.76 12.61 5.47
N ASP A 30 6.91 11.99 5.73
CA ASP A 30 7.62 11.25 4.69
C ASP A 30 6.97 9.88 4.49
N TYR A 31 6.15 9.79 3.44
CA TYR A 31 5.47 8.56 3.04
C TYR A 31 6.37 7.57 2.27
N THR A 32 7.62 7.94 1.98
CA THR A 32 8.62 7.07 1.37
C THR A 32 9.52 6.39 2.40
N ALA A 33 9.56 6.92 3.63
CA ALA A 33 10.42 6.42 4.68
C ALA A 33 10.10 4.95 5.05
N PRO A 34 11.12 4.07 5.07
CA PRO A 34 10.96 2.70 5.56
C PRO A 34 10.60 2.69 7.04
N GLY A 35 9.86 1.66 7.47
CA GLY A 35 9.58 1.43 8.88
C GLY A 35 10.78 0.89 9.65
N GLU A 36 10.76 1.01 10.97
CA GLU A 36 11.80 0.46 11.86
C GLU A 36 11.69 -1.07 12.07
N THR A 37 10.74 -1.72 11.39
CA THR A 37 10.60 -3.18 11.42
C THR A 37 11.77 -3.84 10.70
N LEU A 38 12.04 -5.12 11.00
CA LEU A 38 13.11 -5.90 10.35
C LEU A 38 13.07 -5.84 8.81
N ARG A 39 11.88 -5.86 8.20
CA ARG A 39 11.73 -5.75 6.74
C ARG A 39 11.83 -4.34 6.17
N GLY A 40 11.79 -3.29 7.00
CA GLY A 40 11.86 -1.92 6.47
C GLY A 40 10.63 -1.46 5.69
N PHE A 41 9.45 -2.08 5.88
CA PHE A 41 8.28 -1.79 5.04
C PHE A 41 7.88 -0.30 5.06
N THR A 42 7.83 0.28 3.86
CA THR A 42 7.23 1.60 3.63
C THR A 42 5.71 1.55 3.82
N PRO A 43 5.02 2.71 3.94
CA PRO A 43 3.56 2.76 3.92
C PRO A 43 2.93 2.01 2.72
N LEU A 44 3.55 2.09 1.53
CA LEU A 44 3.03 1.40 0.34
C LEU A 44 3.16 -0.12 0.44
N HIS A 45 4.27 -0.65 0.99
CA HIS A 45 4.41 -2.09 1.27
C HIS A 45 3.30 -2.59 2.19
N LEU A 46 2.98 -1.84 3.26
CA LEU A 46 1.95 -2.23 4.22
C LEU A 46 0.57 -2.27 3.57
N ALA A 47 0.24 -1.28 2.72
CA ALA A 47 -1.02 -1.27 1.99
C ALA A 47 -1.14 -2.44 0.99
N CYS A 48 -0.01 -2.86 0.38
CA CYS A 48 0.01 -3.98 -0.56
C CYS A 48 0.00 -5.35 0.12
N TRP A 49 0.58 -5.46 1.32
CA TRP A 49 0.51 -6.66 2.16
C TRP A 49 -0.89 -6.90 2.73
N GLY A 50 -1.56 -5.80 3.06
CA GLY A 50 -2.95 -5.74 3.50
C GLY A 50 -3.11 -5.16 4.90
N SER A 51 -4.20 -4.43 5.10
CA SER A 51 -4.58 -3.86 6.39
C SER A 51 -5.59 -4.73 7.14
N LEU A 52 -6.04 -4.24 8.30
CA LEU A 52 -7.18 -4.79 9.03
C LEU A 52 -8.52 -4.60 8.30
N LYS A 53 -8.58 -3.77 7.26
CA LYS A 53 -9.77 -3.52 6.43
C LYS A 53 -9.40 -3.63 4.95
N PRO A 54 -9.30 -4.86 4.41
CA PRO A 54 -8.84 -5.10 3.04
C PRO A 54 -9.61 -4.31 1.98
N GLU A 55 -10.88 -3.99 2.25
CA GLU A 55 -11.72 -3.16 1.39
C GLU A 55 -11.20 -1.74 1.15
N ASN A 56 -10.38 -1.23 2.06
CA ASN A 56 -9.81 0.11 2.01
C ASN A 56 -8.39 0.14 1.43
N ASP A 57 -7.74 -1.01 1.24
CA ASP A 57 -6.32 -1.08 0.87
C ASP A 57 -6.05 -0.44 -0.50
N LYS A 58 -6.95 -0.67 -1.45
CA LYS A 58 -6.88 -0.04 -2.78
C LYS A 58 -6.90 1.49 -2.67
N ASP A 59 -7.81 2.04 -1.87
CA ASP A 59 -7.95 3.50 -1.72
C ASP A 59 -6.75 4.13 -1.01
N ILE A 60 -6.10 3.38 -0.12
CA ILE A 60 -4.86 3.78 0.55
C ILE A 60 -3.69 3.76 -0.44
N VAL A 61 -3.55 2.69 -1.24
CA VAL A 61 -2.55 2.62 -2.32
C VAL A 61 -2.72 3.79 -3.28
N GLU A 62 -3.94 4.05 -3.73
CA GLU A 62 -4.24 5.13 -4.65
C GLU A 62 -3.92 6.50 -4.03
N ALA A 63 -4.25 6.74 -2.76
CA ALA A 63 -3.91 7.98 -2.07
C ALA A 63 -2.39 8.23 -1.96
N LEU A 64 -1.61 7.18 -1.70
CA LEU A 64 -0.14 7.26 -1.65
C LEU A 64 0.43 7.57 -3.03
N LEU A 65 -0.02 6.85 -4.07
CA LEU A 65 0.45 7.03 -5.44
C LEU A 65 0.04 8.41 -6.01
N ILE A 66 -1.17 8.91 -5.74
CA ILE A 66 -1.59 10.27 -6.15
C ILE A 66 -0.68 11.32 -5.51
N THR A 67 -0.38 11.17 -4.22
CA THR A 67 0.50 12.10 -3.51
C THR A 67 1.90 12.09 -4.11
N ALA A 68 2.44 10.91 -4.42
CA ALA A 68 3.75 10.77 -5.06
C ALA A 68 3.77 11.33 -6.48
N GLN A 69 2.76 11.05 -7.29
CA GLN A 69 2.60 11.59 -8.64
C GLN A 69 2.58 13.12 -8.65
N LYS A 70 1.90 13.74 -7.67
CA LYS A 70 1.90 15.20 -7.48
C LYS A 70 3.26 15.77 -7.06
N ALA A 71 4.07 14.99 -6.34
CA ALA A 71 5.43 15.38 -5.99
C ALA A 71 6.42 15.20 -7.16
N GLY A 72 6.09 14.35 -8.14
CA GLY A 72 6.82 14.19 -9.40
C GLY A 72 7.01 12.72 -9.79
N ALA A 73 7.27 12.48 -11.07
CA ALA A 73 7.44 11.13 -11.61
C ALA A 73 8.58 10.34 -10.93
N ALA A 74 9.67 11.02 -10.54
CA ALA A 74 10.77 10.37 -9.82
C ALA A 74 10.33 9.87 -8.43
N GLN A 75 9.50 10.64 -7.72
CA GLN A 75 8.98 10.26 -6.40
C GLN A 75 7.98 9.12 -6.52
N GLU A 76 7.10 9.16 -7.51
CA GLU A 76 6.17 8.06 -7.80
C GLU A 76 6.91 6.76 -8.12
N GLN A 77 7.90 6.83 -9.00
CA GLN A 77 8.73 5.66 -9.36
C GLN A 77 9.50 5.14 -8.15
N ALA A 78 10.16 6.03 -7.37
CA ALA A 78 10.91 5.64 -6.18
C ALA A 78 10.03 4.96 -5.13
N LEU A 79 8.79 5.44 -4.95
CA LEU A 79 7.84 4.82 -4.01
C LEU A 79 7.44 3.40 -4.46
N ARG A 80 7.24 3.19 -5.77
CA ARG A 80 6.88 1.90 -6.35
C ARG A 80 8.03 0.91 -6.41
N ASP A 81 9.26 1.41 -6.57
CA ASP A 81 10.48 0.60 -6.65
C ASP A 81 11.17 0.38 -5.31
N ALA A 82 10.67 1.00 -4.23
CA ALA A 82 11.20 0.81 -2.89
C ALA A 82 11.28 -0.68 -2.57
N ALA A 83 12.48 -1.15 -2.19
CA ALA A 83 12.73 -2.53 -1.84
C ALA A 83 12.77 -2.68 -0.31
N ASP A 84 12.26 -3.79 0.19
CA ASP A 84 12.40 -4.19 1.58
C ASP A 84 13.86 -4.56 1.94
N PHE A 85 14.16 -4.64 3.23
CA PHE A 85 15.53 -4.86 3.73
C PHE A 85 15.98 -6.32 3.76
N ILE A 86 15.08 -7.28 3.52
CA ILE A 86 15.36 -8.70 3.74
C ILE A 86 15.49 -9.44 2.40
N ASP A 87 14.45 -9.37 1.59
CA ASP A 87 14.35 -10.13 0.35
C ASP A 87 14.39 -9.21 -0.89
N GLY A 88 14.43 -7.89 -0.68
CA GLY A 88 14.35 -6.89 -1.74
C GLY A 88 12.96 -6.80 -2.38
N LEU A 89 11.92 -7.29 -1.69
CA LEU A 89 10.57 -7.29 -2.22
C LEU A 89 10.07 -5.86 -2.39
N LYS A 90 9.46 -5.59 -3.53
CA LYS A 90 8.77 -4.33 -3.82
C LYS A 90 7.30 -4.42 -3.40
N PRO A 91 6.59 -3.28 -3.30
CA PRO A 91 5.15 -3.30 -3.03
C PRO A 91 4.35 -4.14 -4.02
N VAL A 92 4.74 -4.17 -5.30
CA VAL A 92 4.08 -5.00 -6.32
C VAL A 92 4.21 -6.49 -6.04
N ASP A 93 5.34 -6.94 -5.49
CA ASP A 93 5.58 -8.34 -5.18
C ASP A 93 4.68 -8.78 -4.02
N LEU A 94 4.53 -7.92 -3.00
CA LEU A 94 3.59 -8.16 -1.90
C LEU A 94 2.14 -8.18 -2.36
N ALA A 95 1.74 -7.29 -3.27
CA ALA A 95 0.39 -7.29 -3.84
C ALA A 95 0.09 -8.58 -4.61
N LYS A 96 1.08 -9.10 -5.37
CA LYS A 96 0.98 -10.38 -6.09
C LYS A 96 0.88 -11.56 -5.12
N GLU A 97 1.75 -11.63 -4.12
CA GLU A 97 1.71 -12.66 -3.08
C GLU A 97 0.36 -12.65 -2.35
N ARG A 98 -0.13 -11.47 -2.00
CA ARG A 98 -1.41 -11.32 -1.30
C ARG A 98 -2.57 -11.82 -2.16
N ARG A 99 -2.62 -11.45 -3.45
CA ARG A 99 -3.61 -11.94 -4.42
C ARG A 99 -3.59 -13.47 -4.54
N ASP A 100 -2.40 -14.05 -4.63
CA ASP A 100 -2.23 -15.49 -4.91
C ASP A 100 -2.51 -16.35 -3.67
N THR A 101 -2.47 -15.75 -2.47
CA THR A 101 -2.72 -16.44 -1.19
C THR A 101 -4.09 -16.13 -0.56
N LEU A 102 -4.99 -15.42 -1.25
CA LEU A 102 -6.30 -15.01 -0.70
C LEU A 102 -7.12 -16.16 -0.13
N SER A 103 -7.29 -17.23 -0.91
CA SER A 103 -8.07 -18.42 -0.49
C SER A 103 -7.42 -19.17 0.69
N GLN A 104 -6.09 -19.11 0.80
CA GLN A 104 -5.36 -19.72 1.92
C GLN A 104 -5.50 -18.88 3.20
N ARG A 105 -5.53 -17.55 3.06
CA ARG A 105 -5.65 -16.60 4.18
C ARG A 105 -7.09 -16.46 4.68
N ASN A 106 -8.08 -16.71 3.85
CA ASN A 106 -9.49 -16.68 4.21
C ASN A 106 -10.24 -17.90 3.67
N PRO A 107 -10.00 -19.10 4.22
CA PRO A 107 -10.57 -20.35 3.71
C PRO A 107 -12.09 -20.46 3.88
N GLN A 108 -12.71 -19.57 4.66
CA GLN A 108 -14.16 -19.49 4.85
C GLN A 108 -14.83 -18.41 3.98
N ALA A 109 -14.07 -17.60 3.23
CA ALA A 109 -14.64 -16.62 2.33
C ALA A 109 -15.46 -17.30 1.22
N LYS A 110 -16.54 -16.65 0.81
CA LYS A 110 -17.27 -17.09 -0.38
C LYS A 110 -16.42 -16.85 -1.62
N GLU A 111 -16.60 -17.68 -2.64
CA GLU A 111 -15.90 -17.54 -3.92
C GLU A 111 -16.11 -16.14 -4.53
N GLU A 112 -17.32 -15.58 -4.40
CA GLU A 112 -17.65 -14.23 -4.87
C GLU A 112 -16.80 -13.16 -4.17
N ASP A 113 -16.68 -13.22 -2.84
CA ASP A 113 -15.88 -12.28 -2.04
C ASP A 113 -14.38 -12.38 -2.42
N LEU A 114 -13.88 -13.60 -2.61
CA LEU A 114 -12.49 -13.85 -3.05
C LEU A 114 -12.23 -13.29 -4.45
N MET A 115 -13.19 -13.43 -5.37
CA MET A 115 -13.07 -12.89 -6.73
C MET A 115 -13.10 -11.37 -6.73
N GLU A 116 -13.91 -10.74 -5.88
CA GLU A 116 -13.90 -9.28 -5.71
C GLU A 116 -12.61 -8.76 -5.08
N GLU A 117 -12.07 -9.45 -4.08
CA GLU A 117 -10.76 -9.12 -3.49
C GLU A 117 -9.63 -9.30 -4.52
N LYS A 118 -9.66 -10.38 -5.31
CA LYS A 118 -8.70 -10.61 -6.39
C LYS A 118 -8.70 -9.49 -7.42
N ARG A 119 -9.89 -9.05 -7.87
CA ARG A 119 -10.04 -7.91 -8.81
C ARG A 119 -9.49 -6.61 -8.23
N ARG A 120 -9.65 -6.38 -6.92
CA ARG A 120 -9.06 -5.21 -6.24
C ARG A 120 -7.53 -5.29 -6.28
N PHE A 121 -6.94 -6.44 -5.98
CA PHE A 121 -5.49 -6.63 -6.08
C PHE A 121 -4.97 -6.52 -7.51
N ASP A 122 -5.68 -7.06 -8.51
CA ASP A 122 -5.29 -6.89 -9.92
C ASP A 122 -5.24 -5.41 -10.31
N LYS A 123 -6.17 -4.59 -9.79
CA LYS A 123 -6.14 -3.14 -10.01
C LYS A 123 -4.99 -2.44 -9.29
N VAL A 124 -4.70 -2.85 -8.05
CA VAL A 124 -3.53 -2.36 -7.30
C VAL A 124 -2.23 -2.72 -8.03
N ILE A 125 -2.09 -3.95 -8.50
CA ILE A 125 -0.92 -4.40 -9.28
C ILE A 125 -0.78 -3.57 -10.55
N GLU A 126 -1.87 -3.31 -11.27
CA GLU A 126 -1.84 -2.45 -12.45
C GLU A 126 -1.29 -1.05 -12.12
N TYR A 127 -1.75 -0.43 -11.03
CA TYR A 127 -1.25 0.88 -10.59
C TYR A 127 0.24 0.83 -10.22
N LEU A 128 0.69 -0.27 -9.62
CA LEU A 128 2.08 -0.46 -9.21
C LEU A 128 3.01 -0.83 -10.38
N GLU A 129 2.50 -1.34 -11.49
CA GLU A 129 3.29 -1.69 -12.68
C GLU A 129 3.27 -0.60 -13.75
N LYS A 130 2.13 0.08 -13.94
CA LYS A 130 1.94 1.08 -15.00
C LYS A 130 1.87 2.51 -14.50
N GLY A 131 1.65 2.70 -13.20
CA GLY A 131 1.34 4.00 -12.60
C GLY A 131 -0.15 4.25 -12.59
N LEU A 132 -0.56 5.30 -11.87
CA LEU A 132 -1.93 5.77 -11.93
C LEU A 132 -2.25 6.35 -13.31
N PRO A 133 -3.48 6.16 -13.82
CA PRO A 133 -3.92 6.85 -15.02
C PRO A 133 -3.76 8.37 -14.83
N ALA A 134 -3.39 9.07 -15.91
CA ALA A 134 -3.32 10.52 -15.89
C ALA A 134 -4.70 11.07 -15.46
N THR A 135 -4.69 11.92 -14.44
CA THR A 135 -5.88 12.62 -13.92
C THR A 135 -6.11 13.94 -14.62
#